data_AF-A0A1G3Q701-F1
#
_entry.id   AF-A0A1G3Q701-F1
#
_cell.length_a   1.000
_cell.length_b   1.000
_cell.length_c   1.000
_cell.angle_alpha   90.00
_cell.angle_beta   90.00
_cell.angle_gamma   90.00
#
_symmetry.space_group_name_H-M   'P 1'
#
loop_
_entity.id
_entity.type
_entity.pdbx_description
1 polymer ?
#
loop_
_entity_poly.entity_id
_entity_poly.type
_entity_poly.pdbx_seq_one_letter_code
_entity_poly.pdbx_strand_id
1 'polypeptide(L)'
;MNTEKLRSFVEQLINSGAIKTLAPHEKEEHVLAFINQNEGKLSITFSSPDFYPDMAWPDIKSELAKVLGEAITDLVREQLKTTIDTLRMEWKQKYSDFMISDELFRQQLIDFAGKLSSRYTSRMHYSNILTLIKNNVIFPFISAVYTNRRYISNGLSKFDKIGFAKPEEAVDFLYTAMFILPIYDIMMPINMVMPGYGGPANKTVSYPETESNDALRKNFLAKLKEIIMTGFPNISPYFLDIILKVYYFAEEAENTTYTSKMLKIVYNMALQWKKVKKDRGAESFEASWLNVARVNYKFYSYDLNTVDELYKITIEEDL
;
A
#
# COMPACT_ATOMS: atom_id res chain seq x y z
N MET A 1 -2.65 -31.03 -15.90
CA MET A 1 -3.38 -29.76 -16.12
C MET A 1 -2.56 -28.91 -17.06
N ASN A 2 -3.12 -28.47 -18.20
CA ASN A 2 -2.35 -27.74 -19.21
C ASN A 2 -2.30 -26.23 -18.88
N THR A 3 -1.80 -25.89 -17.69
CA THR A 3 -1.77 -24.54 -17.13
C THR A 3 -1.03 -23.54 -18.03
N GLU A 4 -0.07 -24.04 -18.83
CA GLU A 4 0.68 -23.25 -19.80
C GLU A 4 -0.24 -22.60 -20.85
N LYS A 5 -1.28 -23.30 -21.33
CA LYS A 5 -2.23 -22.73 -22.29
C LYS A 5 -3.02 -21.56 -21.70
N LEU A 6 -3.48 -21.66 -20.44
CA LEU A 6 -4.16 -20.54 -19.76
C LEU A 6 -3.20 -19.37 -19.55
N ARG A 7 -1.96 -19.65 -19.15
CA ARG A 7 -0.94 -18.62 -18.92
C ARG A 7 -0.62 -17.88 -20.20
N SER A 8 -0.40 -18.58 -21.32
CA SER A 8 -0.19 -17.95 -22.62
C SER A 8 -1.39 -17.10 -23.07
N PHE A 9 -2.62 -17.58 -22.85
CA PHE A 9 -3.82 -16.79 -23.15
C PHE A 9 -3.90 -15.50 -22.33
N VAL A 10 -3.69 -15.59 -21.01
CA VAL A 10 -3.63 -14.43 -20.12
C VAL A 10 -2.51 -13.46 -20.52
N GLU A 11 -1.32 -13.97 -20.81
CA GLU A 11 -0.16 -13.17 -21.23
C GLU A 11 -0.43 -12.41 -22.54
N GLN A 12 -1.17 -13.01 -23.48
CA GLN A 12 -1.60 -12.32 -24.70
C GLN A 12 -2.60 -11.20 -24.40
N LEU A 13 -3.54 -11.41 -23.47
CA LEU A 13 -4.51 -10.40 -23.09
C LEU A 13 -3.85 -9.19 -22.40
N ILE A 14 -2.99 -9.43 -21.40
CA ILE A 14 -2.31 -8.36 -20.64
C ILE A 14 -1.32 -7.55 -21.49
N ASN A 15 -0.82 -8.14 -22.58
CA ASN A 15 0.09 -7.50 -23.54
C ASN A 15 -0.62 -6.97 -24.79
N SER A 16 -1.95 -7.07 -24.85
CA SER A 16 -2.72 -6.54 -25.97
C SER A 16 -2.56 -5.02 -26.06
N GLY A 17 -2.61 -4.50 -27.29
CA GLY A 17 -2.36 -3.07 -27.57
C GLY A 17 -3.28 -2.12 -26.78
N ALA A 18 -4.49 -2.55 -26.43
CA ALA A 18 -5.47 -1.76 -25.72
C ALA A 18 -5.14 -1.52 -24.24
N ILE A 19 -4.50 -2.49 -23.57
CA ILE A 19 -4.27 -2.42 -22.11
C ILE A 19 -2.80 -2.50 -21.70
N LYS A 20 -1.86 -2.70 -22.65
CA LYS A 20 -0.43 -2.89 -22.34
C LYS A 20 0.20 -1.75 -21.52
N THR A 21 -0.31 -0.52 -21.67
CA THR A 21 0.21 0.69 -20.99
C THR A 21 -0.47 0.97 -19.64
N LEU A 22 -1.52 0.23 -19.29
CA LEU A 22 -2.25 0.42 -18.05
C LEU A 22 -1.43 -0.06 -16.84
N ALA A 23 -1.80 0.39 -15.64
CA ALA A 23 -1.24 -0.12 -14.41
C ALA A 23 -1.60 -1.61 -14.21
N PRO A 24 -0.82 -2.39 -13.43
CA PRO A 24 -1.09 -3.82 -13.25
C PRO A 24 -2.51 -4.15 -12.78
N HIS A 25 -3.05 -3.44 -11.79
CA HIS A 25 -4.42 -3.68 -11.31
C HIS A 25 -5.49 -3.34 -12.37
N GLU A 26 -5.29 -2.27 -13.15
CA GLU A 26 -6.19 -1.91 -14.25
C GLU A 26 -6.17 -3.00 -15.33
N LYS A 27 -5.00 -3.55 -15.67
CA LYS A 27 -4.91 -4.72 -16.58
C LYS A 27 -5.72 -5.89 -16.06
N GLU A 28 -5.61 -6.19 -14.77
CA GLU A 28 -6.38 -7.26 -14.12
C GLU A 28 -7.89 -7.04 -14.26
N GLU A 29 -8.37 -5.84 -13.92
CA GLU A 29 -9.79 -5.47 -14.03
C GLU A 29 -10.30 -5.57 -15.47
N HIS A 30 -9.53 -5.07 -16.44
CA HIS A 30 -9.89 -5.14 -17.86
C HIS A 30 -9.96 -6.58 -18.37
N VAL A 31 -9.03 -7.45 -17.96
CA VAL A 31 -9.04 -8.86 -18.35
C VAL A 31 -10.21 -9.61 -17.69
N LEU A 32 -10.48 -9.37 -16.41
CA LEU A 32 -11.64 -9.95 -15.73
C LEU A 32 -12.95 -9.51 -16.37
N ALA A 33 -13.08 -8.22 -16.71
CA ALA A 33 -14.24 -7.70 -17.43
C ALA A 33 -14.38 -8.36 -18.81
N PHE A 34 -13.29 -8.52 -19.55
CA PHE A 34 -13.27 -9.21 -20.84
C PHE A 34 -13.75 -10.67 -20.71
N ILE A 35 -13.24 -11.41 -19.72
CA ILE A 35 -13.63 -12.81 -19.47
C ILE A 35 -15.14 -12.90 -19.19
N ASN A 36 -15.65 -12.03 -18.32
CA ASN A 36 -17.08 -12.02 -17.96
C ASN A 36 -17.98 -11.62 -19.15
N GLN A 37 -17.60 -10.61 -19.92
CA GLN A 37 -18.38 -10.15 -21.07
C GLN A 37 -18.41 -11.17 -22.23
N ASN A 38 -17.37 -12.00 -22.35
CA ASN A 38 -17.24 -12.98 -23.43
C ASN A 38 -17.51 -14.42 -22.97
N GLU A 39 -18.05 -14.61 -21.77
CA GLU A 39 -18.27 -15.90 -21.12
C GLU A 39 -18.97 -16.93 -22.02
N GLY A 40 -20.01 -16.53 -22.75
CA GLY A 40 -20.72 -17.43 -23.67
C GLY A 40 -19.85 -18.00 -24.80
N LYS A 41 -18.88 -17.22 -25.31
CA LYS A 41 -17.95 -17.69 -26.35
C LYS A 41 -16.80 -18.48 -25.76
N LEU A 42 -16.22 -17.97 -24.66
CA LEU A 42 -15.07 -18.60 -24.00
C LEU A 42 -15.43 -19.96 -23.42
N SER A 43 -16.62 -20.13 -22.84
CA SER A 43 -17.09 -21.41 -22.29
C SER A 43 -17.16 -22.50 -23.35
N ILE A 44 -17.65 -22.20 -24.56
CA ILE A 44 -17.71 -23.16 -25.68
C ILE A 44 -16.31 -23.57 -26.11
N THR A 45 -15.39 -22.61 -26.28
CA THR A 45 -14.02 -22.90 -26.73
C THR A 45 -13.23 -23.68 -25.68
N PHE A 46 -13.23 -23.23 -24.43
CA PHE A 46 -12.40 -23.82 -23.39
C PHE A 46 -12.92 -25.15 -22.86
N SER A 47 -14.24 -25.39 -22.87
CA SER A 47 -14.81 -26.69 -22.47
C SER A 47 -14.78 -27.72 -23.58
N SER A 48 -14.20 -27.39 -24.75
CA SER A 48 -14.07 -28.33 -25.85
C SER A 48 -12.98 -29.39 -25.57
N PRO A 49 -13.06 -30.58 -26.19
CA PRO A 49 -12.08 -31.65 -25.99
C PRO A 49 -10.64 -31.25 -26.33
N ASP A 50 -10.44 -30.28 -27.22
CA ASP A 50 -9.12 -29.79 -27.65
C ASP A 50 -8.41 -28.92 -26.60
N PHE A 51 -9.17 -28.41 -25.62
CA PHE A 51 -8.68 -27.53 -24.56
C PHE A 51 -8.75 -28.21 -23.18
N TYR A 52 -9.94 -28.38 -22.61
CA TYR A 52 -10.15 -28.95 -21.28
C TYR A 52 -11.36 -29.92 -21.28
N PRO A 53 -11.17 -31.19 -21.71
CA PRO A 53 -12.26 -32.16 -21.84
C PRO A 53 -12.96 -32.50 -20.52
N ASP A 54 -12.25 -32.42 -19.39
CA ASP A 54 -12.72 -32.91 -18.09
C ASP A 54 -13.04 -31.79 -17.10
N MET A 55 -13.05 -30.53 -17.53
CA MET A 55 -13.32 -29.38 -16.64
C MET A 55 -14.61 -28.67 -17.03
N ALA A 56 -15.44 -28.38 -16.03
CA ALA A 56 -16.57 -27.50 -16.22
C ALA A 56 -16.08 -26.06 -16.33
N TRP A 57 -16.81 -25.23 -17.10
CA TRP A 57 -16.47 -23.82 -17.27
C TRP A 57 -16.24 -23.04 -15.96
N PRO A 58 -17.01 -23.23 -14.86
CA PRO A 58 -16.72 -22.56 -13.59
C PRO A 58 -15.32 -22.85 -13.04
N ASP A 59 -14.83 -24.09 -13.19
CA ASP A 59 -13.49 -24.48 -12.74
C ASP A 59 -12.41 -23.84 -13.63
N ILE A 60 -12.63 -23.81 -14.95
CA ILE A 60 -11.75 -23.15 -15.91
C ILE A 60 -11.69 -21.65 -15.62
N LYS A 61 -12.83 -21.01 -15.36
CA LYS A 61 -12.94 -19.58 -15.03
C LYS A 61 -12.21 -19.25 -13.73
N SER A 62 -12.33 -20.12 -12.72
CA SER A 62 -11.57 -20.00 -11.47
C SER A 62 -10.06 -20.11 -11.70
N GLU A 63 -9.61 -21.08 -12.50
CA GLU A 63 -8.19 -21.23 -12.82
C GLU A 63 -7.67 -20.06 -13.69
N LEU A 64 -8.47 -19.55 -14.62
CA LEU A 64 -8.14 -18.34 -15.39
C LEU A 64 -7.93 -17.12 -14.47
N ALA A 65 -8.82 -16.92 -13.49
CA ALA A 65 -8.69 -15.81 -12.54
C ALA A 65 -7.43 -15.97 -11.67
N LYS A 66 -7.10 -17.20 -11.26
CA LYS A 66 -5.88 -17.51 -10.51
C LYS A 66 -4.62 -17.26 -11.34
N VAL A 67 -4.56 -17.76 -12.56
CA VAL A 67 -3.43 -17.56 -13.49
C VAL A 67 -3.26 -16.08 -13.84
N LEU A 68 -4.35 -15.35 -14.02
CA LEU A 68 -4.32 -13.88 -14.14
C LEU A 68 -3.71 -13.23 -12.89
N GLY A 69 -4.20 -13.59 -11.70
CA GLY A 69 -3.66 -13.07 -10.45
C GLY A 69 -2.16 -13.32 -10.30
N GLU A 70 -1.68 -14.51 -10.66
CA GLU A 70 -0.25 -14.86 -10.67
C GLU A 70 0.54 -14.00 -11.67
N ALA A 71 0.08 -13.89 -12.93
CA ALA A 71 0.74 -13.08 -13.95
C ALA A 71 0.84 -11.59 -13.57
N ILE A 72 -0.23 -11.02 -12.99
CA ILE A 72 -0.20 -9.63 -12.51
C ILE A 72 0.69 -9.50 -11.27
N THR A 73 0.71 -10.51 -10.39
CA THR A 73 1.62 -10.55 -9.24
C THR A 73 3.08 -10.50 -9.68
N ASP A 74 3.45 -11.24 -10.74
CA ASP A 74 4.80 -11.21 -11.30
C ASP A 74 5.17 -9.81 -11.82
N LEU A 75 4.27 -9.16 -12.57
CA LEU A 75 4.46 -7.78 -13.03
C LEU A 75 4.66 -6.79 -11.87
N VAL A 76 3.82 -6.89 -10.82
CA VAL A 76 3.94 -6.03 -9.65
C VAL A 76 5.26 -6.28 -8.92
N ARG A 77 5.70 -7.54 -8.79
CA ARG A 77 6.99 -7.89 -8.16
C ARG A 77 8.17 -7.31 -8.89
N GLU A 78 8.17 -7.33 -10.22
CA GLU A 78 9.24 -6.71 -11.03
C GLU A 78 9.30 -5.20 -10.81
N GLN A 79 8.13 -4.53 -10.79
CA GLN A 79 8.06 -3.08 -10.52
C GLN A 79 8.46 -2.73 -9.09
N LEU A 80 8.06 -3.55 -8.11
CA LEU A 80 8.48 -3.44 -6.71
C LEU A 80 9.99 -3.53 -6.61
N LYS A 81 10.60 -4.58 -7.17
CA LYS A 81 12.05 -4.76 -7.18
C LYS A 81 12.75 -3.55 -7.78
N THR A 82 12.35 -3.16 -8.99
CA THR A 82 12.95 -2.02 -9.70
C THR A 82 12.88 -0.73 -8.88
N THR A 83 11.74 -0.47 -8.23
CA THR A 83 11.55 0.75 -7.44
C THR A 83 12.25 0.69 -6.09
N ILE A 84 12.21 -0.45 -5.40
CA ILE A 84 12.89 -0.64 -4.12
C ILE A 84 14.40 -0.56 -4.32
N ASP A 85 14.94 -1.01 -5.45
CA ASP A 85 16.37 -0.92 -5.78
C ASP A 85 16.85 0.54 -5.99
N THR A 86 15.97 1.49 -6.35
CA THR A 86 16.34 2.92 -6.48
C THR A 86 16.29 3.70 -5.16
N LEU A 87 15.55 3.18 -4.16
CA LEU A 87 15.77 3.33 -2.71
C LEU A 87 17.13 3.90 -2.30
N ARG A 88 17.27 4.94 -1.49
CA ARG A 88 18.48 5.06 -0.62
C ARG A 88 18.15 4.65 0.81
N MET A 89 19.08 3.94 1.43
CA MET A 89 18.89 3.36 2.77
C MET A 89 19.72 4.09 3.84
N GLU A 90 20.22 5.30 3.54
CA GLU A 90 21.06 6.11 4.45
C GLU A 90 20.38 6.33 5.81
N TRP A 91 19.05 6.49 5.82
CA TRP A 91 18.25 6.63 7.03
C TRP A 91 18.38 5.42 7.99
N LYS A 92 18.72 4.21 7.51
CA LYS A 92 18.89 3.01 8.36
C LYS A 92 20.00 3.19 9.38
N GLN A 93 21.07 3.92 9.02
CA GLN A 93 22.24 4.13 9.89
C GLN A 93 21.89 4.89 11.17
N LYS A 94 20.72 5.55 11.20
CA LYS A 94 20.19 6.24 12.39
C LYS A 94 19.58 5.29 13.42
N TYR A 95 19.48 4.00 13.10
CA TYR A 95 19.01 2.98 14.02
C TYR A 95 20.12 1.98 14.32
N SER A 96 20.48 1.89 15.60
CA SER A 96 21.39 0.86 16.11
C SER A 96 20.90 -0.57 15.85
N ASP A 97 19.59 -0.74 15.69
CA ASP A 97 18.96 -2.05 15.66
C ASP A 97 18.95 -2.68 14.26
N PHE A 98 19.31 -1.90 13.22
CA PHE A 98 19.52 -2.44 11.88
C PHE A 98 20.92 -3.05 11.75
N MET A 99 21.05 -4.29 12.19
CA MET A 99 22.31 -5.05 12.13
C MET A 99 22.51 -5.78 10.79
N ILE A 100 21.82 -5.37 9.73
CA ILE A 100 21.85 -6.03 8.42
C ILE A 100 22.21 -5.06 7.28
N SER A 101 22.83 -5.61 6.23
CA SER A 101 23.19 -4.85 5.03
C SER A 101 21.95 -4.25 4.35
N ASP A 102 22.16 -3.20 3.56
CA ASP A 102 21.10 -2.57 2.77
C ASP A 102 20.55 -3.51 1.70
N GLU A 103 21.42 -4.34 1.11
CA GLU A 103 21.04 -5.38 0.16
C GLU A 103 20.09 -6.41 0.79
N LEU A 104 20.44 -6.96 1.96
CA LEU A 104 19.59 -7.93 2.65
C LEU A 104 18.25 -7.30 3.05
N PHE A 105 18.27 -6.04 3.50
CA PHE A 105 17.05 -5.33 3.87
C PHE A 105 16.12 -5.11 2.67
N ARG A 106 16.67 -4.70 1.51
CA ARG A 106 15.90 -4.57 0.26
C ARG A 106 15.31 -5.90 -0.16
N GLN A 107 16.10 -6.98 -0.14
CA GLN A 107 15.61 -8.30 -0.52
C GLN A 107 14.44 -8.73 0.38
N GLN A 108 14.56 -8.53 1.70
CA GLN A 108 13.46 -8.84 2.62
C GLN A 108 12.23 -7.96 2.38
N LEU A 109 12.40 -6.68 2.06
CA LEU A 109 11.29 -5.80 1.71
C LEU A 109 10.61 -6.22 0.40
N ILE A 110 11.38 -6.59 -0.63
CA ILE A 110 10.89 -7.11 -1.92
C ILE A 110 10.13 -8.41 -1.70
N ASP A 111 10.68 -9.34 -0.92
CA ASP A 111 10.05 -10.62 -0.63
C ASP A 111 8.76 -10.45 0.17
N PHE A 112 8.77 -9.56 1.16
CA PHE A 112 7.59 -9.25 1.97
C PHE A 112 6.50 -8.59 1.13
N ALA A 113 6.82 -7.52 0.39
CA ALA A 113 5.87 -6.83 -0.47
C ALA A 113 5.38 -7.73 -1.61
N GLY A 114 6.26 -8.55 -2.17
CA GLY A 114 5.94 -9.54 -3.19
C GLY A 114 5.05 -10.69 -2.69
N LYS A 115 5.10 -11.02 -1.40
CA LYS A 115 4.12 -11.94 -0.78
C LYS A 115 2.77 -11.25 -0.63
N LEU A 116 2.73 -9.99 -0.21
CA LEU A 116 1.49 -9.22 -0.10
C LEU A 116 0.81 -9.04 -1.47
N SER A 117 1.58 -8.82 -2.53
CA SER A 117 1.06 -8.65 -3.90
C SER A 117 0.34 -9.88 -4.47
N SER A 118 0.35 -11.03 -3.78
CA SER A 118 -0.50 -12.16 -4.17
C SER A 118 -2.00 -11.85 -3.99
N ARG A 119 -2.35 -10.83 -3.20
CA ARG A 119 -3.72 -10.36 -2.96
C ARG A 119 -4.08 -9.22 -3.89
N TYR A 120 -5.28 -9.27 -4.47
CA TYR A 120 -5.77 -8.25 -5.40
C TYR A 120 -5.77 -6.83 -4.80
N THR A 121 -6.27 -6.65 -3.58
CA THR A 121 -6.29 -5.33 -2.91
C THR A 121 -4.88 -4.77 -2.73
N SER A 122 -3.93 -5.60 -2.31
CA SER A 122 -2.53 -5.20 -2.19
C SER A 122 -1.90 -4.83 -3.55
N ARG A 123 -2.26 -5.50 -4.65
CA ARG A 123 -1.81 -5.12 -6.01
C ARG A 123 -2.33 -3.75 -6.44
N MET A 124 -3.59 -3.43 -6.09
CA MET A 124 -4.15 -2.10 -6.32
C MET A 124 -3.36 -1.05 -5.53
N HIS A 125 -3.09 -1.29 -4.26
CA HIS A 125 -2.31 -0.36 -3.43
C HIS A 125 -0.90 -0.17 -3.97
N TYR A 126 -0.19 -1.27 -4.30
CA TYR A 126 1.14 -1.18 -4.88
C TYR A 126 1.16 -0.43 -6.20
N SER A 127 0.19 -0.65 -7.08
CA SER A 127 0.09 0.12 -8.33
C SER A 127 0.04 1.63 -8.06
N ASN A 128 -0.76 2.05 -7.09
CA ASN A 128 -0.91 3.46 -6.76
C ASN A 128 0.34 4.04 -6.09
N ILE A 129 0.93 3.30 -5.14
CA ILE A 129 2.21 3.63 -4.49
C ILE A 129 3.33 3.81 -5.52
N LEU A 130 3.51 2.81 -6.38
CA LEU A 130 4.54 2.82 -7.42
C LEU A 130 4.35 3.98 -8.39
N THR A 131 3.10 4.28 -8.74
CA THR A 131 2.77 5.40 -9.61
C THR A 131 3.12 6.74 -8.94
N LEU A 132 2.76 6.92 -7.67
CA LEU A 132 3.10 8.13 -6.91
C LEU A 132 4.61 8.32 -6.77
N ILE A 133 5.37 7.25 -6.49
CA ILE A 133 6.84 7.28 -6.43
C ILE A 133 7.44 7.63 -7.79
N LYS A 134 6.97 6.97 -8.87
CA LYS A 134 7.46 7.21 -10.24
C LYS A 134 7.26 8.65 -10.70
N ASN A 135 6.19 9.31 -10.26
CA ASN A 135 5.91 10.71 -10.59
C ASN A 135 6.57 11.70 -9.59
N ASN A 136 7.37 11.20 -8.65
CA ASN A 136 8.12 12.00 -7.66
C ASN A 136 7.23 13.01 -6.91
N VAL A 137 5.99 12.65 -6.59
CA VAL A 137 4.99 13.58 -6.05
C VAL A 137 5.39 14.12 -4.69
N ILE A 138 6.05 13.30 -3.85
CA ILE A 138 6.30 13.63 -2.43
C ILE A 138 7.54 14.49 -2.22
N PHE A 139 8.55 14.33 -3.08
CA PHE A 139 9.82 15.04 -2.89
C PHE A 139 9.67 16.57 -2.90
N PRO A 140 8.90 17.20 -3.81
CA PRO A 140 8.67 18.65 -3.77
C PRO A 140 8.09 19.12 -2.44
N PHE A 141 7.09 18.41 -1.88
CA PHE A 141 6.51 18.73 -0.58
C PHE A 141 7.53 18.67 0.55
N ILE A 142 8.29 17.57 0.63
CA ILE A 142 9.28 17.39 1.71
C ILE A 142 10.42 18.40 1.57
N SER A 143 10.84 18.71 0.33
CA SER A 143 11.85 19.76 0.08
C SER A 143 11.36 21.14 0.56
N ALA A 144 10.12 21.51 0.23
CA ALA A 144 9.51 22.76 0.70
C ALA A 144 9.36 22.80 2.22
N VAL A 145 8.97 21.69 2.86
CA VAL A 145 8.93 21.55 4.33
C VAL A 145 10.28 21.90 4.95
N TYR A 146 11.38 21.32 4.45
CA TYR A 146 12.73 21.55 4.97
C TYR A 146 13.23 22.97 4.73
N THR A 147 12.80 23.60 3.63
CA THR A 147 13.10 24.99 3.32
C THR A 147 12.37 25.94 4.26
N ASN A 148 11.08 25.69 4.50
CA ASN A 148 10.22 26.53 5.33
C ASN A 148 10.49 26.40 6.83
N ARG A 149 11.07 25.27 7.30
CA ARG A 149 11.47 25.01 8.69
C ARG A 149 10.34 25.22 9.72
N ARG A 150 9.10 24.93 9.32
CA ARG A 150 7.87 25.07 10.13
C ARG A 150 7.60 23.79 10.95
N TYR A 151 6.33 23.45 11.16
CA TYR A 151 5.91 22.41 12.09
C TYR A 151 6.41 21.03 11.66
N ILE A 152 6.22 20.66 10.39
CA ILE A 152 6.62 19.33 9.89
C ILE A 152 8.15 19.19 9.94
N SER A 153 8.90 20.20 9.49
CA SER A 153 10.37 20.14 9.46
C SER A 153 10.96 19.99 10.86
N ASN A 154 10.49 20.77 11.85
CA ASN A 154 10.96 20.61 13.23
C ASN A 154 10.57 19.24 13.79
N GLY A 155 9.39 18.73 13.46
CA GLY A 155 8.95 17.37 13.77
C GLY A 155 9.92 16.30 13.27
N LEU A 156 10.16 16.27 11.96
CA LEU A 156 10.98 15.26 11.30
C LEU A 156 12.47 15.35 11.64
N SER A 157 13.00 16.56 11.84
CA SER A 157 14.44 16.78 12.02
C SER A 157 14.90 16.84 13.48
N LYS A 158 14.04 17.23 14.42
CA LYS A 158 14.43 17.47 15.82
C LYS A 158 13.64 16.65 16.83
N PHE A 159 12.33 16.51 16.65
CA PHE A 159 11.46 15.92 17.67
C PHE A 159 11.30 14.42 17.52
N ASP A 160 11.26 13.91 16.29
CA ASP A 160 11.32 12.48 16.07
C ASP A 160 12.72 11.95 16.34
N LYS A 161 12.80 10.78 16.99
CA LYS A 161 14.08 10.12 17.34
C LYS A 161 14.98 9.88 16.12
N ILE A 162 14.39 9.78 14.92
CA ILE A 162 15.14 9.58 13.67
C ILE A 162 15.97 10.81 13.33
N GLY A 163 15.43 12.01 13.56
CA GLY A 163 16.09 13.27 13.23
C GLY A 163 16.61 13.31 11.80
N PHE A 164 15.72 13.27 10.80
CA PHE A 164 16.09 13.35 9.39
C PHE A 164 16.84 14.66 9.11
N ALA A 165 18.03 14.56 8.51
CA ALA A 165 18.91 15.71 8.30
C ALA A 165 18.65 16.36 6.94
N LYS A 166 18.16 15.55 5.99
CA LYS A 166 17.93 15.95 4.60
C LYS A 166 16.54 15.50 4.14
N PRO A 167 15.91 16.24 3.21
CA PRO A 167 14.60 15.85 2.67
C PRO A 167 14.64 14.49 1.96
N GLU A 168 15.73 14.15 1.28
CA GLU A 168 15.91 12.85 0.59
C GLU A 168 15.77 11.68 1.58
N GLU A 169 16.42 11.76 2.74
CA GLU A 169 16.35 10.71 3.76
C GLU A 169 14.92 10.46 4.25
N ALA A 170 14.15 11.54 4.44
CA ALA A 170 12.76 11.45 4.85
C ALA A 170 11.87 10.86 3.74
N VAL A 171 12.10 11.25 2.49
CA VAL A 171 11.35 10.72 1.34
C VAL A 171 11.62 9.23 1.14
N ASP A 172 12.89 8.82 1.15
CA ASP A 172 13.29 7.42 1.03
C ASP A 172 12.73 6.56 2.18
N PHE A 173 12.70 7.10 3.40
CA PHE A 173 12.06 6.45 4.54
C PHE A 173 10.56 6.25 4.31
N LEU A 174 9.85 7.31 3.91
CA LEU A 174 8.40 7.26 3.69
C LEU A 174 8.05 6.27 2.58
N TYR A 175 8.78 6.29 1.48
CA TYR A 175 8.61 5.33 0.39
C TYR A 175 8.89 3.89 0.82
N THR A 176 9.96 3.66 1.59
CA THR A 176 10.24 2.33 2.14
C THR A 176 9.09 1.83 3.02
N ALA A 177 8.62 2.69 3.94
CA ALA A 177 7.55 2.34 4.87
C ALA A 177 6.21 2.05 4.15
N MET A 178 5.91 2.78 3.08
CA MET A 178 4.71 2.57 2.27
C MET A 178 4.62 1.16 1.67
N PHE A 179 5.74 0.50 1.36
CA PHE A 179 5.69 -0.85 0.80
C PHE A 179 5.21 -1.93 1.79
N ILE A 180 5.16 -1.62 3.09
CA ILE A 180 4.67 -2.52 4.14
C ILE A 180 3.16 -2.30 4.38
N LEU A 181 2.66 -1.08 4.21
CA LEU A 181 1.30 -0.66 4.56
C LEU A 181 0.14 -1.41 3.87
N PRO A 182 0.28 -1.98 2.65
CA PRO A 182 -0.77 -2.82 2.04
C PRO A 182 -1.15 -4.05 2.86
N ILE A 183 -0.39 -4.38 3.92
CA ILE A 183 -0.80 -5.38 4.90
C ILE A 183 -2.06 -4.97 5.68
N TYR A 184 -2.46 -3.71 5.65
CA TYR A 184 -3.69 -3.23 6.27
C TYR A 184 -4.95 -3.99 5.86
N ASP A 185 -5.04 -4.41 4.60
CA ASP A 185 -6.24 -5.07 4.05
C ASP A 185 -6.34 -6.55 4.42
N ILE A 186 -5.43 -7.05 5.27
CA ILE A 186 -5.53 -8.44 5.70
C ILE A 186 -6.70 -8.61 6.66
N MET A 187 -7.55 -9.60 6.37
CA MET A 187 -8.45 -10.16 7.36
C MET A 187 -7.69 -11.23 8.16
N MET A 188 -7.86 -11.21 9.47
CA MET A 188 -7.13 -12.10 10.36
C MET A 188 -8.00 -12.64 11.49
N PRO A 189 -7.82 -13.92 11.87
CA PRO A 189 -8.53 -14.49 13.01
C PRO A 189 -7.99 -13.89 14.30
N ILE A 190 -8.89 -13.32 15.11
CA ILE A 190 -8.57 -12.79 16.44
C ILE A 190 -9.41 -13.53 17.48
N ASN A 191 -8.73 -14.01 18.51
CA ASN A 191 -9.36 -14.55 19.70
C ASN A 191 -9.98 -13.40 20.50
N MET A 192 -11.30 -13.43 20.69
CA MET A 192 -12.00 -12.46 21.50
C MET A 192 -12.81 -13.14 22.60
N VAL A 193 -12.78 -12.57 23.80
CA VAL A 193 -13.73 -12.93 24.86
C VAL A 193 -14.99 -12.11 24.62
N MET A 194 -16.04 -12.77 24.12
CA MET A 194 -17.34 -12.13 23.86
C MET A 194 -18.17 -12.12 25.15
N PRO A 195 -18.63 -10.96 25.64
CA PRO A 195 -19.54 -10.92 26.79
C PRO A 195 -20.80 -11.75 26.50
N GLY A 196 -21.09 -12.74 27.35
CA GLY A 196 -22.28 -13.59 27.22
C GLY A 196 -22.11 -14.90 26.43
N TYR A 197 -20.97 -15.10 25.75
CA TYR A 197 -20.59 -16.40 25.19
C TYR A 197 -19.47 -16.98 26.06
N GLY A 198 -19.70 -18.14 26.67
CA GLY A 198 -18.82 -18.75 27.68
C GLY A 198 -17.46 -19.27 27.19
N GLY A 199 -16.70 -18.45 26.45
CA GLY A 199 -15.35 -18.78 26.02
C GLY A 199 -14.80 -17.86 24.91
N PRO A 200 -13.50 -17.99 24.59
CA PRO A 200 -12.88 -17.29 23.48
C PRO A 200 -13.50 -17.76 22.15
N ALA A 201 -14.00 -16.81 21.35
CA ALA A 201 -14.43 -17.06 19.98
C ALA A 201 -13.38 -16.53 19.01
N ASN A 202 -13.04 -17.31 18.00
CA ASN A 202 -12.23 -16.86 16.87
C ASN A 202 -13.13 -16.11 15.89
N LYS A 203 -12.93 -14.80 15.76
CA LYS A 203 -13.58 -13.98 14.74
C LYS A 203 -12.53 -13.52 13.74
N THR A 204 -12.76 -13.80 12.46
CA THR A 204 -12.01 -13.16 11.38
C THR A 204 -12.46 -11.72 11.27
N VAL A 205 -11.53 -10.79 11.46
CA VAL A 205 -11.81 -9.35 11.43
C VAL A 205 -10.87 -8.63 10.49
N SER A 206 -11.35 -7.54 9.91
CA SER A 206 -10.59 -6.53 9.19
C SER A 206 -10.29 -5.34 10.12
N TYR A 207 -9.28 -4.53 9.79
CA TYR A 207 -8.92 -3.39 10.63
C TYR A 207 -10.06 -2.38 10.86
N PRO A 208 -10.86 -1.98 9.84
CA PRO A 208 -11.98 -1.05 10.06
C PRO A 208 -12.99 -1.54 11.10
N GLU A 209 -13.19 -2.86 11.22
CA GLU A 209 -14.10 -3.44 12.21
C GLU A 209 -13.60 -3.29 13.66
N THR A 210 -12.36 -2.84 13.85
CA THR A 210 -11.75 -2.61 15.17
C THR A 210 -11.94 -1.19 15.71
N GLU A 211 -12.48 -0.27 14.91
CA GLU A 211 -12.62 1.15 15.26
C GLU A 211 -13.36 1.37 16.58
N SER A 212 -14.47 0.65 16.78
CA SER A 212 -15.33 0.78 17.96
C SER A 212 -14.86 0.01 19.20
N ASN A 213 -13.75 -0.74 19.11
CA ASN A 213 -13.28 -1.61 20.19
C ASN A 213 -11.75 -1.57 20.34
N ASP A 214 -11.28 -0.79 21.32
CA ASP A 214 -9.86 -0.61 21.64
C ASP A 214 -9.12 -1.92 21.96
N ALA A 215 -9.73 -2.82 22.71
CA ALA A 215 -9.12 -4.10 23.05
C ALA A 215 -8.94 -4.99 21.80
N LEU A 216 -9.95 -5.02 20.92
CA LEU A 216 -9.87 -5.71 19.63
C LEU A 216 -8.76 -5.11 18.76
N ARG A 217 -8.70 -3.79 18.66
CA ARG A 217 -7.68 -3.07 17.90
C ARG A 217 -6.28 -3.37 18.38
N LYS A 218 -6.04 -3.34 19.71
CA LYS A 218 -4.73 -3.70 20.29
C LYS A 218 -4.33 -5.13 19.96
N ASN A 219 -5.26 -6.08 20.03
CA ASN A 219 -5.01 -7.46 19.63
C ASN A 219 -4.72 -7.59 18.12
N PHE A 220 -5.44 -6.85 17.28
CA PHE A 220 -5.21 -6.81 15.84
C PHE A 220 -3.81 -6.29 15.53
N LEU A 221 -3.43 -5.16 16.09
CA LEU A 221 -2.12 -4.55 15.85
C LEU A 221 -0.97 -5.39 16.41
N ALA A 222 -1.16 -6.06 17.56
CA ALA A 222 -0.19 -7.01 18.07
C ALA A 222 -0.01 -8.20 17.12
N LYS A 223 -1.10 -8.76 16.59
CA LYS A 223 -1.03 -9.87 15.63
C LYS A 223 -0.45 -9.43 14.29
N LEU A 224 -0.76 -8.22 13.84
CA LEU A 224 -0.19 -7.61 12.65
C LEU A 224 1.32 -7.45 12.79
N LYS A 225 1.79 -6.97 13.96
CA LYS A 225 3.20 -6.89 14.31
C LYS A 225 3.90 -8.25 14.21
N GLU A 226 3.31 -9.31 14.75
CA GLU A 226 3.84 -10.68 14.65
C GLU A 226 3.98 -11.14 13.19
N ILE A 227 2.96 -10.89 12.36
CA ILE A 227 2.98 -11.25 10.94
C ILE A 227 4.09 -10.50 10.20
N ILE A 228 4.23 -9.19 10.45
CA ILE A 228 5.30 -8.39 9.83
C ILE A 228 6.66 -8.90 10.27
N MET A 229 6.88 -9.12 11.57
CA MET A 229 8.15 -9.64 12.07
C MET A 229 8.46 -11.05 11.55
N THR A 230 7.46 -11.90 11.33
CA THR A 230 7.66 -13.23 10.74
C THR A 230 8.01 -13.12 9.26
N GLY A 231 7.35 -12.22 8.53
CA GLY A 231 7.58 -12.00 7.10
C GLY A 231 8.83 -11.16 6.79
N PHE A 232 9.28 -10.36 7.76
CA PHE A 232 10.42 -9.45 7.68
C PHE A 232 11.26 -9.51 8.98
N PRO A 233 12.04 -10.58 9.20
CA PRO A 233 12.67 -10.88 10.50
C PRO A 233 13.64 -9.83 11.04
N ASN A 234 14.32 -9.08 10.17
CA ASN A 234 15.31 -8.07 10.58
C ASN A 234 14.76 -6.64 10.56
N ILE A 235 13.45 -6.48 10.62
CA ILE A 235 12.84 -5.15 10.73
C ILE A 235 13.16 -4.55 12.10
N SER A 236 13.63 -3.29 12.12
CA SER A 236 13.82 -2.58 13.38
C SER A 236 12.46 -2.45 14.12
N PRO A 237 12.39 -2.79 15.41
CA PRO A 237 11.16 -2.63 16.19
C PRO A 237 10.63 -1.19 16.19
N TYR A 238 11.54 -0.21 16.17
CA TYR A 238 11.16 1.21 16.12
C TYR A 238 10.60 1.60 14.74
N PHE A 239 11.22 1.13 13.65
CA PHE A 239 10.69 1.35 12.30
C PHE A 239 9.28 0.75 12.15
N LEU A 240 9.09 -0.47 12.67
CA LEU A 240 7.79 -1.13 12.67
C LEU A 240 6.76 -0.38 13.53
N ASP A 241 7.13 0.14 14.69
CA ASP A 241 6.25 0.95 15.54
C ASP A 241 5.73 2.19 14.81
N ILE A 242 6.59 2.89 14.05
CA ILE A 242 6.18 4.03 13.22
C ILE A 242 5.13 3.64 12.18
N ILE A 243 5.32 2.49 11.52
CA ILE A 243 4.41 1.97 10.51
C ILE A 243 3.07 1.62 11.15
N LEU A 244 3.06 0.91 12.28
CA LEU A 244 1.83 0.49 12.95
C LEU A 244 1.01 1.67 13.48
N LYS A 245 1.68 2.75 13.89
CA LYS A 245 1.03 4.00 14.32
C LYS A 245 0.25 4.71 13.22
N VAL A 246 0.46 4.38 11.94
CA VAL A 246 -0.38 4.88 10.83
C VAL A 246 -1.85 4.47 11.02
N TYR A 247 -2.08 3.33 11.67
CA TYR A 247 -3.41 2.78 11.85
C TYR A 247 -4.16 3.43 13.03
N TYR A 248 -3.46 4.10 13.95
CA TYR A 248 -4.08 4.68 15.15
C TYR A 248 -5.22 5.64 14.80
N PHE A 249 -6.29 5.60 15.60
CA PHE A 249 -7.44 6.49 15.51
C PHE A 249 -7.19 7.82 16.25
N ALA A 250 -8.10 8.78 16.11
CA ALA A 250 -7.91 10.17 16.53
C ALA A 250 -7.39 10.33 17.98
N GLU A 251 -7.94 9.58 18.93
CA GLU A 251 -7.56 9.63 20.35
C GLU A 251 -6.10 9.19 20.59
N GLU A 252 -5.61 8.26 19.77
CA GLU A 252 -4.25 7.73 19.85
C GLU A 252 -3.27 8.53 18.96
N ALA A 253 -3.80 9.18 17.92
CA ALA A 253 -3.04 9.87 16.88
C ALA A 253 -2.28 11.10 17.40
N GLU A 254 -2.77 11.78 18.44
CA GLU A 254 -2.11 12.97 19.00
C GLU A 254 -0.69 12.66 19.50
N ASN A 255 -0.49 11.47 20.07
CA ASN A 255 0.78 11.00 20.64
C ASN A 255 1.67 10.25 19.64
N THR A 256 1.32 10.25 18.36
CA THR A 256 2.14 9.61 17.32
C THR A 256 3.30 10.49 16.87
N THR A 257 4.37 9.86 16.42
CA THR A 257 5.55 10.53 15.85
C THR A 257 5.17 11.31 14.59
N TYR A 258 5.87 12.41 14.31
CA TYR A 258 5.63 13.24 13.13
C TYR A 258 5.76 12.44 11.83
N THR A 259 6.70 11.50 11.81
CA THR A 259 6.93 10.57 10.71
C THR A 259 5.72 9.69 10.45
N SER A 260 5.04 9.18 11.49
CA SER A 260 3.81 8.38 11.34
C SER A 260 2.65 9.23 10.82
N LYS A 261 2.52 10.47 11.31
CA LYS A 261 1.51 11.44 10.85
C LYS A 261 1.70 11.73 9.36
N MET A 262 2.94 12.01 8.95
CA MET A 262 3.30 12.22 7.55
C MET A 262 3.07 10.98 6.70
N LEU A 263 3.51 9.81 7.16
CA LEU A 263 3.34 8.55 6.45
C LEU A 263 1.87 8.23 6.20
N LYS A 264 0.99 8.47 7.18
CA LYS A 264 -0.45 8.28 7.04
C LYS A 264 -1.05 9.15 5.93
N ILE A 265 -0.68 10.43 5.90
CA ILE A 265 -1.15 11.38 4.88
C ILE A 265 -0.66 10.95 3.50
N VAL A 266 0.65 10.71 3.38
CA VAL A 266 1.28 10.33 2.10
C VAL A 266 0.74 9.01 1.57
N TYR A 267 0.56 8.00 2.43
CA TYR A 267 -0.01 6.72 2.04
C TYR A 267 -1.45 6.87 1.56
N ASN A 268 -2.31 7.57 2.31
CA ASN A 268 -3.70 7.76 1.91
C ASN A 268 -3.84 8.60 0.63
N MET A 269 -2.95 9.57 0.43
CA MET A 269 -2.84 10.29 -0.84
C MET A 269 -2.45 9.34 -1.97
N ALA A 270 -1.47 8.45 -1.74
CA ALA A 270 -1.06 7.44 -2.71
C ALA A 270 -2.26 6.59 -3.15
N LEU A 271 -3.05 6.07 -2.21
CA LEU A 271 -4.20 5.21 -2.52
C LEU A 271 -5.24 5.86 -3.44
N GLN A 272 -5.32 7.20 -3.45
CA GLN A 272 -6.27 7.96 -4.25
C GLN A 272 -5.62 8.68 -5.44
N TRP A 273 -4.28 8.61 -5.56
CA TRP A 273 -3.54 9.36 -6.55
C TRP A 273 -3.90 8.86 -7.96
N LYS A 274 -4.62 9.70 -8.69
CA LYS A 274 -4.99 9.47 -10.08
C LYS A 274 -4.51 10.66 -10.88
N LYS A 275 -3.79 10.40 -11.97
CA LYS A 275 -3.29 11.43 -12.89
C LYS A 275 -4.38 12.31 -13.52
N VAL A 276 -5.68 12.01 -13.34
CA VAL A 276 -6.73 12.43 -14.30
C VAL A 276 -7.97 13.12 -13.69
N LYS A 277 -8.23 13.08 -12.38
CA LYS A 277 -9.42 13.78 -11.82
C LYS A 277 -9.02 14.98 -10.96
N LYS A 278 -8.91 16.12 -11.64
CA LYS A 278 -8.88 17.46 -11.06
C LYS A 278 -10.31 17.92 -10.79
N ASP A 279 -10.60 18.41 -9.59
CA ASP A 279 -11.87 19.07 -9.31
C ASP A 279 -11.96 20.41 -10.05
N ARG A 280 -13.17 20.80 -10.49
CA ARG A 280 -13.38 22.09 -11.14
C ARG A 280 -12.99 23.22 -10.18
N GLY A 281 -11.87 23.89 -10.45
CA GLY A 281 -11.38 25.04 -9.68
C GLY A 281 -10.17 24.79 -8.78
N ALA A 282 -9.67 23.54 -8.65
CA ALA A 282 -8.37 23.29 -8.03
C ALA A 282 -7.23 23.67 -9.01
N GLU A 283 -5.99 23.84 -8.53
CA GLU A 283 -4.81 24.05 -9.41
C GLU A 283 -4.13 22.71 -9.74
N SER A 284 -3.98 21.83 -8.75
CA SER A 284 -3.45 20.46 -8.86
C SER A 284 -4.36 19.41 -8.19
N PHE A 285 -4.08 18.12 -8.39
CA PHE A 285 -4.78 17.03 -7.69
C PHE A 285 -4.44 17.08 -6.19
N GLU A 286 -3.18 17.32 -5.88
CA GLU A 286 -2.58 17.40 -4.56
C GLU A 286 -3.23 18.52 -3.73
N ALA A 287 -3.40 19.71 -4.31
CA ALA A 287 -4.10 20.82 -3.67
C ALA A 287 -5.56 20.47 -3.33
N SER A 288 -6.29 19.84 -4.27
CA SER A 288 -7.67 19.42 -4.00
C SER A 288 -7.71 18.37 -2.88
N TRP A 289 -6.86 17.35 -2.99
CA TRP A 289 -6.79 16.26 -2.02
C TRP A 289 -6.45 16.77 -0.62
N LEU A 290 -5.45 17.63 -0.50
CA LEU A 290 -5.02 18.21 0.78
C LEU A 290 -6.09 19.14 1.36
N ASN A 291 -6.83 19.89 0.54
CA ASN A 291 -7.96 20.68 1.03
C ASN A 291 -9.07 19.78 1.60
N VAL A 292 -9.43 18.71 0.89
CA VAL A 292 -10.42 17.73 1.36
C VAL A 292 -9.94 17.05 2.65
N ALA A 293 -8.68 16.61 2.70
CA ALA A 293 -8.07 16.00 3.86
C ALA A 293 -8.05 16.95 5.07
N ARG A 294 -7.77 18.24 4.85
CA ARG A 294 -7.79 19.28 5.87
C ARG A 294 -9.19 19.52 6.43
N VAL A 295 -10.22 19.62 5.58
CA VAL A 295 -11.62 19.77 6.04
C VAL A 295 -12.08 18.55 6.85
N ASN A 296 -11.62 17.36 6.47
CA ASN A 296 -12.04 16.09 7.06
C ASN A 296 -11.01 15.49 8.04
N TYR A 297 -10.08 16.29 8.57
CA TYR A 297 -8.93 15.78 9.34
C TYR A 297 -9.34 14.91 10.53
N LYS A 298 -10.44 15.25 11.21
CA LYS A 298 -10.96 14.47 12.35
C LYS A 298 -11.41 13.07 11.94
N PHE A 299 -12.13 12.97 10.82
CA PHE A 299 -12.67 11.70 10.32
C PHE A 299 -11.54 10.74 9.92
N TYR A 300 -10.51 11.25 9.25
CA TYR A 300 -9.36 10.44 8.86
C TYR A 300 -8.28 10.33 9.93
N SER A 301 -8.50 10.96 11.10
CA SER A 301 -7.53 11.03 12.20
C SER A 301 -6.16 11.53 11.71
N TYR A 302 -6.18 12.62 10.95
CA TYR A 302 -4.99 13.35 10.50
C TYR A 302 -4.62 14.46 11.50
N ASP A 303 -3.33 14.76 11.60
CA ASP A 303 -2.84 15.90 12.34
C ASP A 303 -3.10 17.19 11.54
N LEU A 304 -3.99 18.05 12.03
CA LEU A 304 -4.45 19.25 11.32
C LEU A 304 -3.30 20.16 10.89
N ASN A 305 -2.31 20.38 11.77
CA ASN A 305 -1.17 21.23 11.48
C ASN A 305 -0.34 20.68 10.31
N THR A 306 -0.20 19.36 10.25
CA THR A 306 0.49 18.68 9.16
C THR A 306 -0.26 18.87 7.83
N VAL A 307 -1.57 18.61 7.79
CA VAL A 307 -2.33 18.74 6.53
C VAL A 307 -2.45 20.20 6.08
N ASP A 308 -2.59 21.12 7.03
CA ASP A 308 -2.68 22.56 6.75
C ASP A 308 -1.33 23.13 6.24
N GLU A 309 -0.20 22.71 6.80
CA GLU A 309 1.13 23.09 6.29
C GLU A 309 1.35 22.54 4.86
N LEU A 310 1.01 21.28 4.59
CA LEU A 310 1.12 20.72 3.24
C LEU A 310 0.19 21.41 2.24
N TYR A 311 -1.03 21.75 2.64
CA TYR A 311 -1.95 22.51 1.79
C TYR A 311 -1.40 23.91 1.47
N LYS A 312 -0.85 24.61 2.46
CA LYS A 312 -0.18 25.90 2.23
C LYS A 312 0.99 25.78 1.27
N ILE A 313 1.78 24.71 1.37
CA ILE A 313 2.87 24.44 0.43
C ILE A 313 2.35 24.31 -1.02
N THR A 314 1.19 23.70 -1.25
CA THR A 314 0.62 23.66 -2.64
C THR A 314 0.37 25.05 -3.21
N ILE A 315 -0.03 26.01 -2.37
CA ILE A 315 -0.34 27.38 -2.79
C ILE A 315 0.95 28.21 -2.90
N GLU A 316 1.85 28.10 -1.93
CA GLU A 316 3.09 28.89 -1.85
C GLU A 316 4.09 28.50 -2.96
N GLU A 317 4.14 27.22 -3.33
CA GLU A 317 5.13 26.66 -4.27
C GLU A 317 4.54 26.29 -5.64
N ASP A 318 3.24 26.55 -5.88
CA ASP A 318 2.53 26.23 -7.14
C ASP A 318 2.68 24.74 -7.54
N LEU A 319 2.40 23.83 -6.58
CA LEU A 319 2.56 22.36 -6.71
C LEU A 319 1.26 21.62 -7.08
#